data_AF-A0A958QZ40-F1
#
_entry.id   AF-A0A958QZ40-F1
#
_cell.length_a   1.000
_cell.length_b   1.000
_cell.length_c   1.000
_cell.angle_alpha   90.00
_cell.angle_beta   90.00
_cell.angle_gamma   90.00
#
_symmetry.space_group_name_H-M   'P 1'
#
loop_
_entity.id
_entity.type
_entity.pdbx_description
1 polymer ?
#
loop_
_entity_poly.entity_id
_entity_poly.type
_entity_poly.pdbx_seq_one_letter_code
_entity_poly.pdbx_strand_id
1 'polypeptide(L)'
;MAPIVRRTLQISILLTIFVSGVTAMAAGTCRPDVRQSAVVDAQPWSAELIIRIVRFLDSKGVDVTATGMANDKSAETAKLIYRISGRRVKASSLLVIAKNYFTGGWVKVLEQSRVRVGAQDRRTLKTGFWNPKVIIEILQWLDSKGVDLEQSPLLDNSLESLAGEMQGRFGKVFNGSAIVQAAKKKPPHGFGSLGRARKAAGLQRHTTRIQWSEDLVLISIRAYFEAGISLQAAHFQKKKSENLKSWLLEEHGIPATPAAVYKAAVRRFTAENGLSAWEVALLKTGINPLRLRRQNSRPWTENEVLDGIRALHEDGRSLYREDVETMNRASSMMFFFRKVGHGASAMSLVGYATSFFGSWYEAVRAAGIDPAPYQVRDRYWSRELVVRVIQELARLEYPLNAFHLMKDNSLFLQDVLFRITGRRIVGRNLISAANTHFLPDRVVRAGRLVLSSWDAALTLAGQDPVEVRKKQHHRQSLFDLDTHTDRIQTDDGGIQYVTFLGKAQATPEEIMLEREREVDHERLGSKQVLDQMRDRLEVSDRQKVEDLLDYLSLHESLDSLVSVNEWMGLNKGWQFKSQQEFMDLLERLRESET
;
A
#
# COMPACT_ATOMS: atom_id res chain seq x y z
N MET A 1 -28.90 47.03 27.34
CA MET A 1 -29.19 46.38 26.04
C MET A 1 -28.90 44.89 26.18
N ALA A 2 -29.75 44.06 25.59
CA ALA A 2 -29.98 42.63 25.86
C ALA A 2 -28.77 41.67 25.73
N PRO A 3 -28.82 40.50 26.40
CA PRO A 3 -28.10 39.28 26.01
C PRO A 3 -29.07 38.21 25.47
N ILE A 4 -28.67 37.47 24.43
CA ILE A 4 -29.40 36.29 23.94
C ILE A 4 -28.49 35.06 24.10
N VAL A 5 -28.77 34.31 25.16
CA VAL A 5 -28.42 32.90 25.36
C VAL A 5 -29.68 32.10 25.02
N ARG A 6 -29.67 31.31 23.95
CA ARG A 6 -30.73 30.33 23.63
C ARG A 6 -30.16 29.17 22.81
N ARG A 7 -29.94 28.02 23.46
CA ARG A 7 -30.17 26.66 22.92
C ARG A 7 -29.73 25.60 23.94
N THR A 8 -30.58 25.35 24.95
CA THR A 8 -30.55 24.14 25.78
C THR A 8 -31.82 24.07 26.63
N LEU A 9 -32.98 23.90 25.99
CA LEU A 9 -34.24 23.55 26.69
C LEU A 9 -35.32 23.17 25.67
N GLN A 10 -35.21 21.96 25.13
CA GLN A 10 -36.31 21.22 24.51
C GLN A 10 -35.91 19.75 24.56
N ILE A 11 -36.41 19.04 25.57
CA ILE A 11 -36.60 17.59 25.77
C ILE A 11 -36.69 17.40 27.31
N SER A 12 -37.83 17.77 27.90
CA SER A 12 -38.18 17.44 29.31
C SER A 12 -39.70 17.55 29.58
N ILE A 13 -40.54 17.52 28.55
CA ILE A 13 -42.01 17.49 28.72
C ILE A 13 -42.55 16.44 27.74
N LEU A 14 -42.42 15.16 28.10
CA LEU A 14 -43.16 14.03 27.47
C LEU A 14 -42.99 12.70 28.24
N LEU A 15 -42.73 12.73 29.56
CA LEU A 15 -42.56 11.50 30.34
C LEU A 15 -42.98 11.68 31.80
N THR A 16 -44.21 12.12 32.03
CA THR A 16 -44.84 12.09 33.37
C THR A 16 -46.37 12.01 33.30
N ILE A 17 -46.95 11.15 32.45
CA ILE A 17 -48.35 10.70 32.58
C ILE A 17 -48.45 9.28 32.04
N PHE A 18 -47.96 8.25 32.77
CA PHE A 18 -48.34 6.86 32.50
C PHE A 18 -48.03 5.91 33.67
N VAL A 19 -48.29 6.33 34.91
CA VAL A 19 -48.43 5.40 36.04
C VAL A 19 -49.50 5.98 36.96
N SER A 20 -50.71 5.45 36.87
CA SER A 20 -51.70 5.26 37.96
C SER A 20 -53.13 5.29 37.41
N GLY A 21 -53.84 4.17 37.56
CA GLY A 21 -55.30 4.14 37.68
C GLY A 21 -56.09 3.79 36.43
N VAL A 22 -56.37 2.51 36.23
CA VAL A 22 -57.74 2.05 35.90
C VAL A 22 -57.97 0.67 36.54
N THR A 23 -58.54 0.71 37.73
CA THR A 23 -59.35 -0.39 38.28
C THR A 23 -60.79 -0.12 37.87
N ALA A 24 -61.51 -1.18 37.48
CA ALA A 24 -62.96 -1.24 37.24
C ALA A 24 -63.51 -0.56 35.96
N MET A 25 -63.82 -1.38 34.96
CA MET A 25 -65.15 -1.40 34.31
C MET A 25 -65.32 -2.75 33.60
N ALA A 26 -66.20 -3.56 34.16
CA ALA A 26 -66.72 -4.79 33.58
C ALA A 26 -68.01 -4.44 32.80
N ALA A 27 -68.04 -4.72 31.50
CA ALA A 27 -69.28 -4.95 30.76
C ALA A 27 -69.01 -5.64 29.42
N GLY A 28 -69.43 -6.91 29.33
CA GLY A 28 -70.03 -7.56 28.17
C GLY A 28 -69.39 -7.40 26.80
N THR A 29 -68.52 -8.34 26.42
CA THR A 29 -68.50 -8.87 25.04
C THR A 29 -68.39 -10.39 25.08
N CYS A 30 -69.39 -11.05 24.49
CA CYS A 30 -69.49 -12.50 24.34
C CYS A 30 -68.27 -13.04 23.60
N ARG A 31 -67.43 -13.82 24.30
CA ARG A 31 -66.40 -14.65 23.67
C ARG A 31 -67.04 -15.93 23.11
N PRO A 32 -66.66 -16.35 21.89
CA PRO A 32 -67.12 -17.63 21.36
C PRO A 32 -66.58 -18.77 22.22
N ASP A 33 -67.46 -19.72 22.46
CA ASP A 33 -67.29 -20.93 23.26
C ASP A 33 -65.99 -21.67 22.86
N VAL A 34 -64.91 -21.43 23.62
CA VAL A 34 -63.66 -22.17 23.49
C VAL A 34 -63.92 -23.55 24.08
N ARG A 35 -64.37 -24.48 23.23
CA ARG A 35 -64.45 -25.90 23.52
C ARG A 35 -63.14 -26.31 24.19
N GLN A 36 -63.21 -26.70 25.46
CA GLN A 36 -62.09 -27.19 26.26
C GLN A 36 -61.41 -28.33 25.50
N SER A 37 -60.33 -28.01 24.80
CA SER A 37 -59.48 -29.03 24.21
C SER A 37 -58.86 -29.77 25.39
N ALA A 38 -59.25 -31.03 25.59
CA ALA A 38 -58.73 -31.89 26.64
C ALA A 38 -57.20 -31.73 26.72
N VAL A 39 -56.71 -31.31 27.88
CA VAL A 39 -55.28 -31.16 28.15
C VAL A 39 -54.68 -32.56 28.04
N VAL A 40 -53.87 -32.78 27.02
CA VAL A 40 -53.14 -34.05 26.85
C VAL A 40 -51.91 -33.99 27.76
N ASP A 41 -51.87 -34.86 28.77
CA ASP A 41 -50.73 -34.97 29.67
C ASP A 41 -49.46 -35.33 28.89
N ALA A 42 -48.38 -34.58 29.15
CA ALA A 42 -47.12 -34.75 28.45
C ALA A 42 -46.45 -36.08 28.81
N GLN A 43 -46.40 -37.01 27.85
CA GLN A 43 -45.78 -38.31 28.07
C GLN A 43 -44.24 -38.18 28.11
N PRO A 44 -43.53 -39.00 28.92
CA PRO A 44 -42.08 -39.10 28.86
C PRO A 44 -41.62 -39.73 27.53
N TRP A 45 -40.46 -39.30 27.03
CA TRP A 45 -39.90 -39.87 25.80
C TRP A 45 -39.49 -41.32 26.00
N SER A 46 -39.98 -42.19 25.11
CA SER A 46 -39.64 -43.62 25.06
C SER A 46 -39.56 -44.08 23.60
N ALA A 47 -38.89 -45.21 23.35
CA ALA A 47 -38.83 -45.80 22.01
C ALA A 47 -40.23 -46.07 21.44
N GLU A 48 -41.14 -46.60 22.28
CA GLU A 48 -42.52 -46.90 21.89
C GLU A 48 -43.32 -45.64 21.51
N LEU A 49 -43.15 -44.55 22.27
CA LEU A 49 -43.78 -43.27 21.95
C LEU A 49 -43.29 -42.72 20.61
N ILE A 50 -41.98 -42.80 20.34
CA ILE A 50 -41.39 -42.34 19.08
C ILE A 50 -41.91 -43.17 17.90
N ILE A 51 -41.96 -44.50 18.03
CA ILE A 51 -42.54 -45.38 17.01
C ILE A 51 -44.00 -45.02 16.74
N ARG A 52 -44.79 -44.78 17.79
CA ARG A 52 -46.20 -44.40 17.68
C ARG A 52 -46.39 -43.05 16.99
N ILE A 53 -45.56 -42.06 17.30
CA ILE A 53 -45.56 -40.75 16.61
C ILE A 53 -45.25 -40.94 15.13
N VAL A 54 -44.19 -41.70 14.79
CA VAL A 54 -43.78 -41.91 13.39
C VAL A 54 -44.87 -42.63 12.59
N ARG A 55 -45.49 -43.68 13.14
CA ARG A 55 -46.65 -44.35 12.51
C ARG A 55 -47.81 -43.39 12.27
N PHE A 56 -48.08 -42.53 13.25
CA PHE A 56 -49.16 -41.57 13.14
C PHE A 56 -48.89 -40.50 12.08
N LEU A 57 -47.67 -39.96 12.03
CA LEU A 57 -47.26 -39.00 11.00
C LEU A 57 -47.36 -39.61 9.60
N ASP A 58 -46.88 -40.84 9.42
CA ASP A 58 -47.00 -41.58 8.16
C ASP A 58 -48.46 -41.79 7.75
N SER A 59 -49.33 -42.17 8.71
CA SER A 59 -50.78 -42.31 8.45
C SER A 59 -51.48 -41.00 8.05
N LYS A 60 -50.84 -39.85 8.30
CA LYS A 60 -51.30 -38.52 7.90
C LYS A 60 -50.63 -38.01 6.62
N GLY A 61 -49.85 -38.86 5.94
CA GLY A 61 -49.15 -38.51 4.70
C GLY A 61 -47.96 -37.58 4.91
N VAL A 62 -47.45 -37.44 6.14
CA VAL A 62 -46.23 -36.67 6.41
C VAL A 62 -45.03 -37.51 5.98
N ASP A 63 -44.10 -36.91 5.24
CA ASP A 63 -42.84 -37.55 4.87
C ASP A 63 -41.97 -37.78 6.12
N VAL A 64 -42.04 -38.99 6.66
CA VAL A 64 -41.26 -39.39 7.85
C VAL A 64 -39.83 -39.81 7.53
N THR A 65 -39.34 -39.65 6.29
CA THR A 65 -37.92 -39.87 6.00
C THR A 65 -37.05 -38.89 6.80
N ALA A 66 -35.77 -39.26 7.03
CA ALA A 66 -34.86 -38.38 7.78
C ALA A 66 -34.71 -36.99 7.13
N THR A 67 -34.76 -36.94 5.79
CA THR A 67 -34.68 -35.68 5.04
C THR A 67 -35.99 -34.89 5.14
N GLY A 68 -37.13 -35.56 4.96
CA GLY A 68 -38.46 -34.98 5.12
C GLY A 68 -38.61 -34.32 6.49
N MET A 69 -38.36 -35.08 7.56
CA MET A 69 -38.45 -34.58 8.93
C MET A 69 -37.44 -33.48 9.26
N ALA A 70 -36.24 -33.49 8.67
CA ALA A 70 -35.23 -32.44 8.90
C ALA A 70 -35.63 -31.11 8.25
N ASN A 71 -36.28 -31.17 7.08
CA ASN A 71 -36.68 -30.01 6.30
C ASN A 71 -38.12 -29.54 6.64
N ASP A 72 -38.94 -30.38 7.26
CA ASP A 72 -40.31 -30.05 7.64
C ASP A 72 -40.33 -29.01 8.77
N LYS A 73 -40.66 -27.78 8.39
CA LYS A 73 -40.87 -26.63 9.28
C LYS A 73 -42.35 -26.36 9.54
N SER A 74 -43.25 -27.23 9.10
CA SER A 74 -44.69 -26.98 9.19
C SER A 74 -45.16 -26.98 10.65
N ALA A 75 -45.99 -25.99 10.98
CA ALA A 75 -46.68 -25.95 12.27
C ALA A 75 -47.61 -27.16 12.45
N GLU A 76 -48.07 -27.72 11.33
CA GLU A 76 -49.06 -28.80 11.28
C GLU A 76 -48.44 -30.12 11.72
N THR A 77 -47.23 -30.46 11.25
CA THR A 77 -46.51 -31.62 11.77
C THR A 77 -46.20 -31.48 13.25
N ALA A 78 -45.83 -30.28 13.72
CA ALA A 78 -45.61 -30.03 15.14
C ALA A 78 -46.89 -30.20 15.98
N LYS A 79 -48.06 -29.79 15.48
CA LYS A 79 -49.37 -30.03 16.11
C LYS A 79 -49.71 -31.53 16.14
N LEU A 80 -49.40 -32.28 15.09
CA LEU A 80 -49.60 -33.74 15.06
C LEU A 80 -48.71 -34.45 16.08
N ILE A 81 -47.45 -34.05 16.22
CA ILE A 81 -46.54 -34.56 17.25
C ILE A 81 -47.08 -34.24 18.66
N TYR A 82 -47.55 -33.01 18.88
CA TYR A 82 -48.15 -32.59 20.14
C TYR A 82 -49.37 -33.42 20.52
N ARG A 83 -50.24 -33.76 19.55
CA ARG A 83 -51.45 -34.55 19.80
C ARG A 83 -51.15 -35.95 20.38
N ILE A 84 -50.00 -36.53 20.05
CA ILE A 84 -49.61 -37.85 20.59
C ILE A 84 -48.72 -37.74 21.82
N SER A 85 -47.76 -36.81 21.81
CA SER A 85 -46.76 -36.73 22.88
C SER A 85 -47.15 -35.82 24.05
N GLY A 86 -48.13 -34.93 23.86
CA GLY A 86 -48.40 -33.80 24.75
C GLY A 86 -47.28 -32.74 24.75
N ARG A 87 -46.29 -32.83 23.85
CA ARG A 87 -45.12 -31.93 23.79
C ARG A 87 -45.01 -31.23 22.44
N ARG A 88 -44.79 -29.91 22.47
CA ARG A 88 -44.59 -29.12 21.24
C ARG A 88 -43.16 -29.31 20.75
N VAL A 89 -42.97 -30.20 19.79
CA VAL A 89 -41.65 -30.54 19.24
C VAL A 89 -41.69 -30.41 17.72
N LYS A 90 -40.63 -29.81 17.16
CA LYS A 90 -40.46 -29.72 15.71
C LYS A 90 -40.06 -31.08 15.13
N ALA A 91 -40.41 -31.35 13.87
CA ALA A 91 -40.06 -32.59 13.19
C ALA A 91 -38.54 -32.89 13.25
N SER A 92 -37.70 -31.88 13.02
CA SER A 92 -36.24 -31.99 13.10
C SER A 92 -35.72 -32.30 14.51
N SER A 93 -36.38 -31.79 15.55
CA SER A 93 -36.04 -32.10 16.95
C SER A 93 -36.40 -33.54 17.31
N LEU A 94 -37.47 -34.11 16.73
CA LEU A 94 -37.83 -35.52 16.92
C LEU A 94 -36.74 -36.47 16.41
N LEU A 95 -36.05 -36.11 15.30
CA LEU A 95 -34.89 -36.86 14.80
C LEU A 95 -33.76 -36.93 15.82
N VAL A 96 -33.48 -35.81 16.49
CA VAL A 96 -32.42 -35.72 17.51
C VAL A 96 -32.81 -36.54 18.74
N ILE A 97 -34.06 -36.41 19.20
CA ILE A 97 -34.57 -37.18 20.34
C ILE A 97 -34.45 -38.68 20.06
N ALA A 98 -34.84 -39.14 18.87
CA ALA A 98 -34.80 -40.56 18.54
C ALA A 98 -33.40 -41.17 18.50
N LYS A 99 -32.34 -40.39 18.25
CA LYS A 99 -30.97 -40.90 18.34
C LYS A 99 -30.61 -41.42 19.72
N ASN A 100 -31.25 -40.91 20.77
CA ASN A 100 -30.99 -41.34 22.16
C ASN A 100 -31.67 -42.67 22.51
N TYR A 101 -32.63 -43.14 21.70
CA TYR A 101 -33.45 -44.32 22.02
C TYR A 101 -33.24 -45.49 21.06
N PHE A 102 -32.55 -45.30 19.93
CA PHE A 102 -32.38 -46.32 18.90
C PHE A 102 -30.92 -46.45 18.45
N THR A 103 -30.28 -47.57 18.81
CA THR A 103 -28.96 -47.96 18.28
C THR A 103 -29.10 -48.35 16.81
N GLY A 104 -28.77 -47.42 15.91
CA GLY A 104 -29.06 -47.50 14.47
C GLY A 104 -29.74 -46.24 13.92
N GLY A 105 -30.04 -45.27 14.79
CA GLY A 105 -30.59 -43.97 14.41
C GLY A 105 -31.98 -44.06 13.79
N TRP A 106 -32.33 -43.08 12.96
CA TRP A 106 -33.67 -42.95 12.38
C TRP A 106 -34.08 -44.13 11.48
N VAL A 107 -33.12 -44.82 10.88
CA VAL A 107 -33.40 -46.01 10.05
C VAL A 107 -34.04 -47.11 10.89
N LYS A 108 -33.56 -47.32 12.12
CA LYS A 108 -34.13 -48.33 13.04
C LYS A 108 -35.53 -47.96 13.51
N VAL A 109 -35.79 -46.66 13.71
CA VAL A 109 -37.12 -46.14 14.03
C VAL A 109 -38.10 -46.47 12.90
N LEU A 110 -37.73 -46.19 11.65
CA LEU A 110 -38.56 -46.48 10.47
C LEU A 110 -38.79 -47.98 10.26
N GLU A 111 -37.78 -48.80 10.54
CA GLU A 111 -37.91 -50.26 10.49
C GLU A 111 -38.90 -50.78 11.52
N GLN A 112 -38.77 -50.37 12.79
CA GLN A 112 -39.63 -50.81 13.88
C GLN A 112 -41.05 -50.21 13.80
N SER A 113 -41.18 -49.01 13.23
CA SER A 113 -42.49 -48.41 12.97
C SER A 113 -43.26 -49.12 11.86
N ARG A 114 -42.63 -50.03 11.09
CA ARG A 114 -43.26 -50.72 9.95
C ARG A 114 -43.85 -49.75 8.92
N VAL A 115 -43.38 -48.51 8.91
CA VAL A 115 -43.76 -47.54 7.89
C VAL A 115 -43.28 -48.06 6.54
N ARG A 116 -44.13 -47.97 5.51
CA ARG A 116 -43.79 -48.35 4.13
C ARG A 116 -42.83 -47.30 3.57
N VAL A 117 -41.58 -47.34 4.02
CA VAL A 117 -40.47 -46.71 3.33
C VAL A 117 -40.37 -47.41 1.98
N GLY A 118 -40.81 -46.74 0.91
CA GLY A 118 -40.93 -47.33 -0.43
C GLY A 118 -39.64 -48.00 -0.85
N ALA A 119 -39.71 -48.99 -1.75
CA ALA A 119 -38.53 -49.70 -2.24
C ALA A 119 -37.45 -48.73 -2.82
N GLN A 120 -37.90 -47.56 -3.32
CA GLN A 120 -37.05 -46.43 -3.73
C GLN A 120 -36.20 -45.85 -2.56
N ASP A 121 -36.77 -45.72 -1.37
CA ASP A 121 -36.11 -45.16 -0.19
C ASP A 121 -35.13 -46.16 0.46
N ARG A 122 -35.44 -47.46 0.44
CA ARG A 122 -34.52 -48.49 0.95
C ARG A 122 -33.25 -48.64 0.10
N ARG A 123 -33.34 -48.42 -1.22
CA ARG A 123 -32.16 -48.39 -2.10
C ARG A 123 -31.35 -47.10 -1.96
N THR A 124 -31.99 -45.94 -1.79
CA THR A 124 -31.30 -44.66 -1.58
C THR A 124 -30.67 -44.51 -0.19
N LEU A 125 -31.13 -45.26 0.82
CA LEU A 125 -30.54 -45.26 2.17
C LEU A 125 -29.22 -46.04 2.28
N LYS A 126 -28.96 -47.05 1.42
CA LYS A 126 -27.70 -47.83 1.46
C LYS A 126 -26.78 -47.61 0.25
N THR A 127 -27.33 -47.29 -0.92
CA THR A 127 -26.55 -46.92 -2.12
C THR A 127 -27.10 -45.58 -2.62
N GLY A 128 -26.59 -44.49 -2.04
CA GLY A 128 -27.13 -43.14 -2.22
C GLY A 128 -27.48 -42.79 -3.67
N PHE A 129 -28.60 -42.08 -3.84
CA PHE A 129 -29.05 -41.46 -5.10
C PHE A 129 -27.89 -40.90 -5.95
N TRP A 130 -26.90 -40.33 -5.28
CA TRP A 130 -25.64 -39.89 -5.85
C TRP A 130 -24.72 -41.08 -6.16
N ASN A 131 -24.72 -41.49 -7.43
CA ASN A 131 -23.68 -42.34 -8.00
C ASN A 131 -23.05 -41.64 -9.23
N PRO A 132 -21.85 -42.07 -9.68
CA PRO A 132 -21.16 -41.44 -10.80
C PRO A 132 -22.01 -41.28 -12.07
N LYS A 133 -22.87 -42.26 -12.39
CA LYS A 133 -23.75 -42.23 -13.56
C LYS A 133 -24.80 -41.13 -13.44
N VAL A 134 -25.49 -41.05 -12.30
CA VAL A 134 -26.49 -40.00 -12.03
C VAL A 134 -25.85 -38.61 -12.03
N ILE A 135 -24.65 -38.47 -11.44
CA ILE A 135 -23.91 -37.20 -11.46
C ILE A 135 -23.58 -36.79 -12.91
N ILE A 136 -23.14 -37.73 -13.76
CA ILE A 136 -22.89 -37.46 -15.19
C ILE A 136 -24.17 -37.00 -15.89
N GLU A 137 -25.27 -37.73 -15.73
CA GLU A 137 -26.56 -37.40 -16.36
C GLU A 137 -27.07 -36.02 -15.93
N ILE A 138 -26.93 -35.68 -14.65
CA ILE A 138 -27.30 -34.36 -14.12
C ILE A 138 -26.45 -33.27 -14.76
N LEU A 139 -25.13 -33.45 -14.83
CA LEU A 139 -24.23 -32.45 -15.42
C LEU A 139 -24.51 -32.25 -16.91
N GLN A 140 -24.72 -33.33 -17.68
CA GLN A 140 -25.06 -33.24 -19.10
C GLN A 140 -26.39 -32.53 -19.34
N TRP A 141 -27.39 -32.80 -18.49
CA TRP A 141 -28.68 -32.15 -18.58
C TRP A 141 -28.61 -30.66 -18.20
N LEU A 142 -27.83 -30.29 -17.18
CA LEU A 142 -27.62 -28.89 -16.84
C LEU A 142 -26.88 -28.14 -17.96
N ASP A 143 -25.88 -28.76 -18.59
CA ASP A 143 -25.18 -28.16 -19.73
C ASP A 143 -26.10 -27.91 -20.93
N SER A 144 -27.01 -28.85 -21.22
CA SER A 144 -28.00 -28.69 -22.29
C SER A 144 -29.06 -27.61 -22.00
N LYS A 145 -29.23 -27.24 -20.73
CA LYS A 145 -30.03 -26.09 -20.29
C LYS A 145 -29.25 -24.78 -20.27
N GLY A 146 -27.98 -24.77 -20.69
CA GLY A 146 -27.14 -23.58 -20.70
C GLY A 146 -26.70 -23.12 -19.31
N VAL A 147 -26.77 -23.99 -18.30
CA VAL A 147 -26.32 -23.67 -16.94
C VAL A 147 -24.80 -23.69 -16.89
N ASP A 148 -24.19 -22.64 -16.33
CA ASP A 148 -22.74 -22.61 -16.09
C ASP A 148 -22.37 -23.62 -14.99
N LEU A 149 -21.56 -24.61 -15.37
CA LEU A 149 -21.11 -25.71 -14.51
C LEU A 149 -19.80 -25.42 -13.76
N GLU A 150 -19.35 -24.16 -13.74
CA GLU A 150 -18.30 -23.73 -12.83
C GLU A 150 -18.78 -23.76 -11.37
N GLN A 151 -17.85 -24.00 -10.44
CA GLN A 151 -18.22 -24.24 -9.04
C GLN A 151 -18.94 -23.04 -8.40
N SER A 152 -18.54 -21.80 -8.71
CA SER A 152 -19.18 -20.61 -8.13
C SER A 152 -20.62 -20.41 -8.62
N PRO A 153 -20.90 -20.36 -9.94
CA PRO A 153 -22.26 -20.26 -10.45
C PRO A 153 -23.18 -21.38 -9.97
N LEU A 154 -22.67 -22.62 -9.91
CA LEU A 154 -23.46 -23.76 -9.41
C LEU A 154 -23.80 -23.61 -7.91
N LEU A 155 -22.98 -22.92 -7.12
CA LEU A 155 -23.22 -22.74 -5.68
C LEU A 155 -24.23 -21.63 -5.36
N ASP A 156 -24.41 -20.64 -6.23
CA ASP A 156 -25.31 -19.49 -6.02
C ASP A 156 -26.82 -19.81 -6.16
N ASN A 157 -27.21 -21.09 -6.11
CA ASN A 157 -28.60 -21.56 -6.08
C ASN A 157 -29.48 -21.15 -7.28
N SER A 158 -28.91 -20.87 -8.45
CA SER A 158 -29.66 -20.50 -9.68
C SER A 158 -30.54 -21.61 -10.29
N LEU A 159 -30.76 -22.72 -9.57
CA LEU A 159 -31.46 -23.89 -10.09
C LEU A 159 -32.96 -23.94 -9.70
N GLU A 160 -33.47 -22.95 -8.96
CA GLU A 160 -34.88 -22.93 -8.54
C GLU A 160 -35.85 -22.92 -9.73
N SER A 161 -35.53 -22.20 -10.81
CA SER A 161 -36.31 -22.18 -12.04
C SER A 161 -36.40 -23.56 -12.72
N LEU A 162 -35.48 -24.47 -12.42
CA LEU A 162 -35.40 -25.81 -12.99
C LEU A 162 -35.95 -26.90 -12.05
N ALA A 163 -36.44 -26.55 -10.86
CA ALA A 163 -36.85 -27.51 -9.84
C ALA A 163 -37.95 -28.48 -10.32
N GLY A 164 -38.95 -27.98 -11.06
CA GLY A 164 -40.02 -28.81 -11.62
C GLY A 164 -39.50 -29.86 -12.61
N GLU A 165 -38.60 -29.46 -13.51
CA GLU A 165 -37.97 -30.38 -14.48
C GLU A 165 -37.06 -31.39 -13.78
N MET A 166 -36.28 -30.96 -12.78
CA MET A 166 -35.45 -31.86 -11.98
C MET A 166 -36.27 -32.92 -11.27
N GLN A 167 -37.38 -32.52 -10.65
CA GLN A 167 -38.29 -33.43 -9.97
C GLN A 167 -38.91 -34.43 -10.96
N GLY A 168 -39.32 -33.98 -12.14
CA GLY A 168 -39.85 -34.86 -13.18
C GLY A 168 -38.83 -35.86 -13.72
N ARG A 169 -37.58 -35.42 -13.95
CA ARG A 169 -36.54 -36.25 -14.58
C ARG A 169 -35.83 -37.19 -13.61
N PHE A 170 -35.49 -36.70 -12.42
CA PHE A 170 -34.68 -37.43 -11.45
C PHE A 170 -35.46 -37.88 -10.21
N GLY A 171 -36.75 -37.55 -10.12
CA GLY A 171 -37.59 -37.85 -8.95
C GLY A 171 -37.19 -37.05 -7.71
N LYS A 172 -36.30 -36.07 -7.84
CA LYS A 172 -35.76 -35.29 -6.73
C LYS A 172 -35.27 -33.92 -7.19
N VAL A 173 -35.67 -32.88 -6.45
CA VAL A 173 -35.04 -31.55 -6.53
C VAL A 173 -33.74 -31.54 -5.73
N PHE A 174 -32.68 -31.01 -6.33
CA PHE A 174 -31.41 -30.78 -5.67
C PHE A 174 -30.88 -29.39 -6.02
N ASN A 175 -30.21 -28.74 -5.06
CA ASN A 175 -29.51 -27.49 -5.31
C ASN A 175 -28.10 -27.75 -5.86
N GLY A 176 -27.47 -26.74 -6.43
CA GLY A 176 -26.16 -26.94 -7.05
C GLY A 176 -25.07 -27.26 -6.03
N SER A 177 -25.19 -26.81 -4.77
CA SER A 177 -24.33 -27.26 -3.67
C SER A 177 -24.35 -28.78 -3.47
N ALA A 178 -25.53 -29.42 -3.52
CA ALA A 178 -25.64 -30.87 -3.42
C ALA A 178 -24.94 -31.59 -4.57
N ILE A 179 -25.02 -31.05 -5.80
CA ILE A 179 -24.31 -31.57 -6.97
C ILE A 179 -22.80 -31.45 -6.78
N VAL A 180 -22.30 -30.28 -6.36
CA VAL A 180 -20.86 -30.06 -6.11
C VAL A 180 -20.35 -31.03 -5.04
N GLN A 181 -21.08 -31.20 -3.94
CA GLN A 181 -20.69 -32.11 -2.87
C GLN A 181 -20.72 -33.57 -3.31
N ALA A 182 -21.73 -33.97 -4.09
CA ALA A 182 -21.80 -35.30 -4.67
C ALA A 182 -20.61 -35.59 -5.60
N ALA A 183 -20.27 -34.65 -6.48
CA ALA A 183 -19.12 -34.77 -7.38
C ALA A 183 -17.78 -34.85 -6.63
N LYS A 184 -17.64 -34.14 -5.51
CA LYS A 184 -16.42 -34.14 -4.66
C LYS A 184 -16.24 -35.40 -3.82
N LYS A 185 -17.26 -36.25 -3.64
CA LYS A 185 -17.09 -37.53 -2.94
C LYS A 185 -16.05 -38.41 -3.64
N LYS A 186 -15.27 -39.16 -2.86
CA LYS A 186 -14.30 -40.11 -3.42
C LYS A 186 -15.02 -41.25 -4.16
N PRO A 187 -14.41 -41.83 -5.20
CA PRO A 187 -14.88 -43.08 -5.79
C PRO A 187 -15.09 -44.15 -4.71
N PRO A 188 -16.12 -45.02 -4.84
CA PRO A 188 -17.02 -45.19 -5.99
C PRO A 188 -18.24 -44.24 -6.01
N HIS A 189 -18.40 -43.38 -4.99
CA HIS A 189 -19.63 -42.59 -4.81
C HIS A 189 -19.62 -41.20 -5.49
N GLY A 190 -18.50 -40.82 -6.10
CA GLY A 190 -18.29 -39.56 -6.80
C GLY A 190 -16.99 -39.58 -7.60
N PHE A 191 -16.45 -38.41 -7.92
CA PHE A 191 -15.27 -38.27 -8.79
C PHE A 191 -14.05 -37.66 -8.09
N GLY A 192 -14.17 -37.29 -6.81
CA GLY A 192 -13.17 -36.55 -6.05
C GLY A 192 -13.10 -35.05 -6.35
N SER A 193 -13.60 -34.60 -7.51
CA SER A 193 -13.75 -33.18 -7.85
C SER A 193 -14.82 -32.96 -8.91
N LEU A 194 -15.43 -31.76 -8.92
CA LEU A 194 -16.39 -31.36 -9.95
C LEU A 194 -15.76 -31.38 -11.36
N GLY A 195 -14.49 -31.00 -11.49
CA GLY A 195 -13.77 -31.05 -12.77
C GLY A 195 -13.63 -32.46 -13.33
N ARG A 196 -13.36 -33.47 -12.47
CA ARG A 196 -13.33 -34.88 -12.90
C ARG A 196 -14.72 -35.38 -13.31
N ALA A 197 -15.77 -34.97 -12.60
CA ALA A 197 -17.15 -35.30 -12.94
C ALA A 197 -17.56 -34.71 -14.30
N ARG A 198 -17.24 -33.43 -14.56
CA ARG A 198 -17.46 -32.77 -15.87
C ARG A 198 -16.71 -33.47 -17.01
N LYS A 199 -15.43 -33.81 -16.78
CA LYS A 199 -14.63 -34.57 -17.76
C LYS A 199 -15.28 -35.91 -18.08
N ALA A 200 -15.75 -36.64 -17.06
CA ALA A 200 -16.44 -37.92 -17.24
C ALA A 200 -17.80 -37.76 -17.95
N ALA A 201 -18.45 -36.61 -17.81
CA ALA A 201 -19.69 -36.27 -18.50
C ALA A 201 -19.50 -35.86 -19.97
N GLY A 202 -18.27 -35.85 -20.49
CA GLY A 202 -17.97 -35.35 -21.84
C GLY A 202 -18.06 -33.83 -21.95
N LEU A 203 -18.21 -33.13 -20.82
CA LEU A 203 -18.35 -31.68 -20.75
C LEU A 203 -16.96 -31.07 -20.73
N GLN A 204 -16.31 -31.12 -21.89
CA GLN A 204 -15.07 -30.42 -22.17
C GLN A 204 -15.29 -28.97 -22.62
N ARG A 205 -16.50 -28.40 -22.41
CA ARG A 205 -16.63 -26.94 -22.40
C ARG A 205 -15.53 -26.43 -21.50
N HIS A 206 -14.59 -25.74 -22.14
CA HIS A 206 -13.30 -25.42 -21.60
C HIS A 206 -13.57 -24.90 -20.20
N THR A 207 -13.21 -25.67 -19.16
CA THR A 207 -12.86 -25.00 -17.91
C THR A 207 -11.84 -24.01 -18.41
N THR A 208 -12.19 -22.72 -18.48
CA THR A 208 -11.41 -21.67 -19.12
C THR A 208 -10.21 -21.42 -18.21
N ARG A 209 -9.40 -22.46 -18.03
CA ARG A 209 -8.03 -22.39 -17.60
C ARG A 209 -7.34 -21.81 -18.81
N ILE A 210 -7.52 -20.50 -18.95
CA ILE A 210 -6.76 -19.66 -19.85
C ILE A 210 -5.31 -20.07 -19.61
N GLN A 211 -4.68 -20.61 -20.65
CA GLN A 211 -3.25 -20.81 -20.62
C GLN A 211 -2.65 -19.42 -20.71
N TRP A 212 -2.27 -18.89 -19.55
CA TRP A 212 -1.70 -17.56 -19.43
C TRP A 212 -0.30 -17.55 -20.05
N SER A 213 -0.21 -17.19 -21.33
CA SER A 213 1.05 -16.78 -21.93
C SER A 213 1.50 -15.45 -21.31
N GLU A 214 2.79 -15.13 -21.47
CA GLU A 214 3.31 -13.84 -21.02
C GLU A 214 2.56 -12.68 -21.69
N ASP A 215 2.36 -12.77 -23.01
CA ASP A 215 1.67 -11.77 -23.81
C ASP A 215 0.22 -11.57 -23.38
N LEU A 216 -0.52 -12.65 -23.10
CA LEU A 216 -1.91 -12.53 -22.64
C LEU A 216 -2.01 -11.79 -21.30
N VAL A 217 -1.05 -11.99 -20.39
CA VAL A 217 -1.01 -11.25 -19.13
C VAL A 217 -0.72 -9.78 -19.40
N LEU A 218 0.27 -9.46 -20.23
CA LEU A 218 0.66 -8.08 -20.55
C LEU A 218 -0.47 -7.33 -21.27
N ILE A 219 -1.09 -7.95 -22.29
CA ILE A 219 -2.26 -7.41 -23.00
C ILE A 219 -3.39 -7.11 -22.02
N SER A 220 -3.71 -8.06 -21.13
CA SER A 220 -4.79 -7.87 -20.15
C SER A 220 -4.51 -6.71 -19.18
N ILE A 221 -3.27 -6.58 -18.69
CA ILE A 221 -2.86 -5.49 -17.80
C ILE A 221 -3.00 -4.14 -18.51
N ARG A 222 -2.52 -4.05 -19.76
CA ARG A 222 -2.59 -2.83 -20.57
C ARG A 222 -4.03 -2.43 -20.87
N ALA A 223 -4.86 -3.38 -21.29
CA ALA A 223 -6.29 -3.16 -21.53
C ALA A 223 -6.97 -2.54 -20.30
N TYR A 224 -6.75 -3.12 -19.11
CA TYR A 224 -7.32 -2.57 -17.89
C TYR A 224 -6.79 -1.17 -17.54
N PHE A 225 -5.51 -0.86 -17.85
CA PHE A 225 -4.97 0.49 -17.67
C PHE A 225 -5.68 1.51 -18.55
N GLU A 226 -5.82 1.20 -19.84
CA GLU A 226 -6.43 2.06 -20.85
C GLU A 226 -7.92 2.29 -20.56
N ALA A 227 -8.61 1.30 -20.00
CA ALA A 227 -9.97 1.44 -19.48
C ALA A 227 -10.08 2.25 -18.17
N GLY A 228 -8.98 2.85 -17.69
CA GLY A 228 -8.95 3.66 -16.46
C GLY A 228 -9.13 2.85 -15.17
N ILE A 229 -8.96 1.52 -15.23
CA ILE A 229 -9.13 0.66 -14.06
C ILE A 229 -7.85 0.70 -13.23
N SER A 230 -8.00 1.03 -11.94
CA SER A 230 -6.88 1.05 -11.01
C SER A 230 -6.15 -0.30 -10.96
N LEU A 231 -4.91 -0.32 -11.44
CA LEU A 231 -4.01 -1.48 -11.46
C LEU A 231 -3.28 -1.72 -10.13
N GLN A 232 -3.76 -1.14 -9.05
CA GLN A 232 -3.19 -1.39 -7.74
C GLN A 232 -3.47 -2.81 -7.28
N ALA A 233 -2.43 -3.55 -6.88
CA ALA A 233 -2.55 -4.95 -6.50
C ALA A 233 -3.73 -5.23 -5.54
N ALA A 234 -3.91 -4.42 -4.48
CA ALA A 234 -4.97 -4.61 -3.50
C ALA A 234 -6.40 -4.40 -4.08
N HIS A 235 -6.60 -3.36 -4.90
CA HIS A 235 -7.90 -3.10 -5.54
C HIS A 235 -8.19 -4.09 -6.66
N PHE A 236 -7.17 -4.36 -7.47
CA PHE A 236 -7.24 -5.21 -8.63
C PHE A 236 -7.50 -6.68 -8.23
N GLN A 237 -6.97 -7.14 -7.09
CA GLN A 237 -7.30 -8.46 -6.52
C GLN A 237 -8.73 -8.56 -5.97
N LYS A 238 -9.25 -7.49 -5.35
CA LYS A 238 -10.57 -7.50 -4.70
C LYS A 238 -11.72 -7.38 -5.71
N LYS A 239 -11.47 -6.81 -6.90
CA LYS A 239 -12.48 -6.70 -7.96
C LYS A 239 -12.75 -8.06 -8.62
N LYS A 240 -13.82 -8.73 -8.16
CA LYS A 240 -14.49 -9.83 -8.87
C LYS A 240 -15.64 -9.30 -9.74
N SER A 241 -15.42 -8.20 -10.44
CA SER A 241 -16.47 -7.61 -11.28
C SER A 241 -16.68 -8.49 -12.50
N GLU A 242 -17.82 -9.18 -12.60
CA GLU A 242 -18.18 -9.93 -13.80
C GLU A 242 -18.29 -9.00 -15.02
N ASN A 243 -18.70 -7.73 -14.84
CA ASN A 243 -18.73 -6.75 -15.93
C ASN A 243 -17.35 -6.53 -16.56
N LEU A 244 -16.29 -6.50 -15.74
CA LEU A 244 -14.91 -6.33 -16.24
C LEU A 244 -14.37 -7.58 -16.94
N LYS A 245 -14.91 -8.75 -16.60
CA LYS A 245 -14.60 -10.01 -17.28
C LYS A 245 -15.34 -10.08 -18.61
N SER A 246 -16.63 -9.71 -18.65
CA SER A 246 -17.40 -9.62 -19.90
C SER A 246 -16.76 -8.62 -20.86
N TRP A 247 -16.38 -7.44 -20.36
CA TRP A 247 -15.68 -6.44 -21.17
C TRP A 247 -14.35 -6.95 -21.73
N LEU A 248 -13.50 -7.59 -20.92
CA LEU A 248 -12.23 -8.14 -21.40
C LEU A 248 -12.43 -9.32 -22.38
N LEU A 249 -13.53 -10.07 -22.22
CA LEU A 249 -13.92 -11.12 -23.15
C LEU A 249 -14.40 -10.55 -24.49
N GLU A 250 -15.19 -9.48 -24.47
CA GLU A 250 -15.73 -8.83 -25.67
C GLU A 250 -14.61 -8.14 -26.48
N GLU A 251 -13.77 -7.33 -25.81
CA GLU A 251 -12.74 -6.53 -26.49
C GLU A 251 -11.51 -7.36 -26.90
N HIS A 252 -11.11 -8.34 -26.09
CA HIS A 252 -9.83 -9.04 -26.27
C HIS A 252 -9.97 -10.56 -26.37
N GLY A 253 -11.18 -11.11 -26.27
CA GLY A 253 -11.39 -12.57 -26.29
C GLY A 253 -10.88 -13.28 -25.04
N ILE A 254 -10.63 -12.56 -23.93
CA ILE A 254 -10.02 -13.11 -22.71
C ILE A 254 -11.07 -13.19 -21.59
N PRO A 255 -11.61 -14.38 -21.24
CA PRO A 255 -12.63 -14.54 -20.21
C PRO A 255 -12.04 -14.52 -18.79
N ALA A 256 -11.34 -13.44 -18.43
CA ALA A 256 -10.62 -13.32 -17.15
C ALA A 256 -11.12 -12.17 -16.28
N THR A 257 -11.13 -12.42 -14.97
CA THR A 257 -11.32 -11.36 -13.98
C THR A 257 -9.98 -10.65 -13.69
N PRO A 258 -10.01 -9.40 -13.18
CA PRO A 258 -8.80 -8.71 -12.71
C PRO A 258 -7.97 -9.55 -11.72
N ALA A 259 -8.65 -10.23 -10.78
CA ALA A 259 -7.99 -11.12 -9.83
C ALA A 259 -7.30 -12.33 -10.50
N ALA A 260 -7.83 -12.83 -11.62
CA ALA A 260 -7.20 -13.91 -12.39
C ALA A 260 -5.96 -13.42 -13.12
N VAL A 261 -6.02 -12.24 -13.74
CA VAL A 261 -4.88 -11.58 -14.40
C VAL A 261 -3.76 -11.30 -13.41
N TYR A 262 -4.08 -10.78 -12.22
CA TYR A 262 -3.09 -10.59 -11.16
C TYR A 262 -2.39 -11.90 -10.75
N LYS A 263 -3.17 -12.95 -10.50
CA LYS A 263 -2.62 -14.27 -10.13
C LYS A 263 -1.77 -14.87 -11.25
N ALA A 264 -2.14 -14.62 -12.50
CA ALA A 264 -1.35 -15.04 -13.66
C ALA A 264 -0.02 -14.28 -13.72
N ALA A 265 -0.04 -12.96 -13.56
CA ALA A 265 1.16 -12.13 -13.51
C ALA A 265 2.12 -12.56 -12.40
N VAL A 266 1.62 -12.73 -11.16
CA VAL A 266 2.46 -13.16 -10.03
C VAL A 266 3.08 -14.54 -10.25
N ARG A 267 2.44 -15.43 -11.02
CA ARG A 267 3.00 -16.74 -11.37
C ARG A 267 3.97 -16.69 -12.54
N ARG A 268 3.77 -15.77 -13.48
CA ARG A 268 4.51 -15.74 -14.75
C ARG A 268 5.80 -14.92 -14.65
N PHE A 269 5.80 -13.87 -13.83
CA PHE A 269 6.94 -12.96 -13.66
C PHE A 269 7.65 -13.20 -12.33
N THR A 270 8.95 -12.93 -12.31
CA THR A 270 9.81 -12.97 -11.13
C THR A 270 9.94 -11.58 -10.51
N ALA A 271 10.08 -11.52 -9.18
CA ALA A 271 10.37 -10.26 -8.50
C ALA A 271 11.82 -9.86 -8.78
N GLU A 272 12.06 -8.62 -9.21
CA GLU A 272 13.38 -8.13 -9.66
C GLU A 272 13.60 -6.69 -9.17
N ASN A 273 14.83 -6.33 -8.79
CA ASN A 273 15.21 -4.97 -8.40
C ASN A 273 14.31 -4.33 -7.31
N GLY A 274 13.83 -5.14 -6.36
CA GLY A 274 12.92 -4.69 -5.30
C GLY A 274 11.47 -4.42 -5.74
N LEU A 275 11.14 -4.69 -7.00
CA LEU A 275 9.78 -4.71 -7.52
C LEU A 275 9.16 -6.10 -7.32
N SER A 276 7.88 -6.13 -6.96
CA SER A 276 7.11 -7.37 -6.93
C SER A 276 6.87 -7.92 -8.33
N ALA A 277 6.57 -9.22 -8.47
CA ALA A 277 6.24 -9.84 -9.76
C ALA A 277 5.13 -9.09 -10.54
N TRP A 278 4.14 -8.54 -9.82
CA TRP A 278 3.11 -7.69 -10.43
C TRP A 278 3.67 -6.39 -11.00
N GLU A 279 4.62 -5.77 -10.30
CA GLU A 279 5.23 -4.51 -10.72
C GLU A 279 6.21 -4.70 -11.86
N VAL A 280 6.87 -5.85 -11.94
CA VAL A 280 7.64 -6.27 -13.11
C VAL A 280 6.71 -6.43 -14.31
N ALA A 281 5.52 -7.03 -14.13
CA ALA A 281 4.52 -7.12 -15.19
C ALA A 281 4.05 -5.72 -15.66
N LEU A 282 3.76 -4.81 -14.72
CA LEU A 282 3.41 -3.41 -15.03
C LEU A 282 4.53 -2.72 -15.83
N LEU A 283 5.78 -2.88 -15.39
CA LEU A 283 6.93 -2.29 -16.05
C LEU A 283 7.07 -2.82 -17.49
N LYS A 284 6.89 -4.13 -17.70
CA LYS A 284 6.90 -4.75 -19.04
C LYS A 284 5.75 -4.27 -19.94
N THR A 285 4.63 -3.84 -19.38
CA THR A 285 3.56 -3.17 -20.14
C THR A 285 3.82 -1.68 -20.44
N GLY A 286 4.98 -1.13 -20.05
CA GLY A 286 5.28 0.30 -20.15
C GLY A 286 4.63 1.16 -19.07
N ILE A 287 3.99 0.55 -18.07
CA ILE A 287 3.30 1.25 -16.99
C ILE A 287 4.26 1.40 -15.81
N ASN A 288 4.67 2.63 -15.50
CA ASN A 288 5.60 2.86 -14.41
C ASN A 288 4.94 2.54 -13.03
N PRO A 289 5.36 1.47 -12.33
CA PRO A 289 4.73 1.07 -11.07
C PRO A 289 4.90 2.13 -9.97
N LEU A 290 5.98 2.93 -10.02
CA LEU A 290 6.18 4.02 -9.07
C LEU A 290 5.20 5.18 -9.30
N ARG A 291 4.77 5.44 -10.54
CA ARG A 291 3.70 6.43 -10.80
C ARG A 291 2.37 5.96 -10.22
N LEU A 292 2.01 4.69 -10.40
CA LEU A 292 0.81 4.10 -9.79
C LEU A 292 0.86 4.13 -8.26
N ARG A 293 2.05 3.95 -7.66
CA ARG A 293 2.23 4.14 -6.21
C ARG A 293 2.04 5.61 -5.79
N ARG A 294 2.55 6.58 -6.57
CA ARG A 294 2.46 8.02 -6.27
C ARG A 294 1.03 8.56 -6.35
N GLN A 295 0.29 8.19 -7.40
CA GLN A 295 -1.09 8.65 -7.63
C GLN A 295 -2.05 8.29 -6.48
N ASN A 296 -1.71 7.28 -5.70
CA ASN A 296 -2.50 6.80 -4.57
C ASN A 296 -1.74 6.84 -3.25
N SER A 297 -0.88 7.85 -3.06
CA SER A 297 -0.60 8.30 -1.70
C SER A 297 -1.88 8.94 -1.16
N ARG A 298 -2.83 8.08 -0.75
CA ARG A 298 -3.95 8.53 0.06
C ARG A 298 -3.36 9.31 1.24
N PRO A 299 -4.01 10.41 1.67
CA PRO A 299 -3.57 11.12 2.86
C PRO A 299 -3.46 10.13 4.01
N TRP A 300 -2.42 10.28 4.84
CA TRP A 300 -2.28 9.47 6.03
C TRP A 300 -3.53 9.69 6.89
N THR A 301 -4.12 8.61 7.40
CA THR A 301 -5.09 8.74 8.49
C THR A 301 -4.34 8.90 9.82
N GLU A 302 -5.00 9.48 10.83
CA GLU A 302 -4.42 9.67 12.16
C GLU A 302 -3.85 8.35 12.73
N ASN A 303 -4.60 7.25 12.64
CA ASN A 303 -4.15 5.93 13.10
C ASN A 303 -2.94 5.41 12.31
N GLU A 304 -2.91 5.60 10.99
CA GLU A 304 -1.76 5.18 10.19
C GLU A 304 -0.50 5.98 10.51
N VAL A 305 -0.63 7.26 10.85
CA VAL A 305 0.51 8.05 11.34
C VAL A 305 1.07 7.42 12.61
N LEU A 306 0.21 7.09 13.58
CA LEU A 306 0.63 6.47 14.83
C LEU A 306 1.29 5.10 14.58
N ASP A 307 0.71 4.27 13.71
CA ASP A 307 1.27 2.97 13.33
C ASP A 307 2.61 3.13 12.59
N GLY A 308 2.75 4.16 11.76
CA GLY A 308 4.00 4.49 11.08
C GLY A 308 5.11 4.87 12.07
N ILE A 309 4.79 5.67 13.09
CA ILE A 309 5.72 6.04 14.16
C ILE A 309 6.11 4.81 15.00
N ARG A 310 5.15 3.96 15.39
CA ARG A 310 5.42 2.70 16.10
C ARG A 310 6.32 1.78 15.29
N ALA A 311 6.05 1.64 13.99
CA ALA A 311 6.88 0.83 13.10
C ALA A 311 8.33 1.33 13.04
N LEU A 312 8.57 2.65 12.98
CA LEU A 312 9.92 3.22 13.05
C LEU A 312 10.62 2.85 14.37
N HIS A 313 9.92 2.97 15.49
CA HIS A 313 10.44 2.65 16.83
C HIS A 313 10.78 1.15 16.98
N GLU A 314 9.87 0.27 16.56
CA GLU A 314 10.05 -1.19 16.59
C GLU A 314 11.22 -1.66 15.72
N ASP A 315 11.48 -0.97 14.60
CA ASP A 315 12.62 -1.25 13.71
C ASP A 315 13.94 -0.66 14.25
N GLY A 316 13.92 -0.06 15.45
CA GLY A 316 15.09 0.57 16.07
C GLY A 316 15.57 1.83 15.35
N ARG A 317 14.71 2.45 14.51
CA ARG A 317 15.07 3.68 13.80
C ARG A 317 14.97 4.87 14.73
N SER A 318 15.85 5.82 14.50
CA SER A 318 15.80 7.12 15.15
C SER A 318 14.44 7.80 14.90
N LEU A 319 13.80 8.26 15.98
CA LEU A 319 12.61 9.11 15.92
C LEU A 319 12.96 10.60 16.03
N TYR A 320 14.24 10.98 15.94
CA TYR A 320 14.61 12.38 15.74
C TYR A 320 13.97 12.86 14.45
N ARG A 321 13.26 14.00 14.52
CA ARG A 321 12.50 14.53 13.38
C ARG A 321 13.37 14.65 12.12
N GLU A 322 14.58 15.18 12.27
CA GLU A 322 15.47 15.41 11.12
C GLU A 322 16.00 14.08 10.55
N ASP A 323 16.19 13.05 11.37
CA ASP A 323 16.59 11.72 10.88
C ASP A 323 15.47 11.07 10.06
N VAL A 324 14.21 11.23 10.50
CA VAL A 324 13.04 10.75 9.76
C VAL A 324 12.85 11.54 8.46
N GLU A 325 12.98 12.87 8.50
CA GLU A 325 12.88 13.73 7.31
C GLU A 325 13.99 13.47 6.28
N THR A 326 15.19 13.11 6.72
CA THR A 326 16.35 12.80 5.86
C THR A 326 16.39 11.34 5.37
N MET A 327 15.45 10.49 5.79
CA MET A 327 15.34 9.14 5.24
C MET A 327 15.20 9.20 3.71
N ASN A 328 15.98 8.37 3.01
CA ASN A 328 15.84 8.23 1.56
C ASN A 328 14.37 7.98 1.18
N ARG A 329 13.86 8.75 0.21
CA ARG A 329 12.45 8.73 -0.17
C ARG A 329 11.98 7.34 -0.61
N ALA A 330 12.76 6.64 -1.42
CA ALA A 330 12.41 5.31 -1.91
C ALA A 330 12.44 4.28 -0.76
N SER A 331 13.48 4.35 0.08
CA SER A 331 13.61 3.47 1.25
C SER A 331 12.49 3.67 2.26
N SER A 332 12.10 4.92 2.55
CA SER A 332 10.99 5.21 3.47
C SER A 332 9.65 4.78 2.91
N MET A 333 9.36 5.02 1.63
CA MET A 333 8.14 4.52 0.99
C MET A 333 8.04 3.00 1.06
N MET A 334 9.14 2.29 0.76
CA MET A 334 9.18 0.83 0.86
C MET A 334 9.00 0.33 2.29
N PHE A 335 9.61 1.02 3.25
CA PHE A 335 9.48 0.73 4.67
C PHE A 335 8.01 0.81 5.12
N PHE A 336 7.33 1.93 4.88
CA PHE A 336 5.94 2.10 5.28
C PHE A 336 4.99 1.22 4.50
N PHE A 337 5.26 0.97 3.21
CA PHE A 337 4.44 0.05 2.43
C PHE A 337 4.49 -1.36 3.02
N ARG A 338 5.68 -1.82 3.44
CA ARG A 338 5.87 -3.14 4.04
C ARG A 338 5.28 -3.24 5.45
N LYS A 339 5.47 -2.21 6.28
CA LYS A 339 5.11 -2.24 7.71
C LYS A 339 3.65 -1.87 7.97
N VAL A 340 3.15 -0.84 7.29
CA VAL A 340 1.80 -0.27 7.54
C VAL A 340 0.91 -0.28 6.30
N GLY A 341 1.39 -0.82 5.16
CA GLY A 341 0.61 -0.83 3.91
C GLY A 341 0.50 0.53 3.23
N HIS A 342 1.23 1.55 3.71
CA HIS A 342 1.12 2.93 3.23
C HIS A 342 2.26 3.29 2.27
N GLY A 343 1.92 3.74 1.06
CA GLY A 343 2.90 4.01 0.00
C GLY A 343 3.53 5.41 0.03
N ALA A 344 3.58 6.08 1.19
CA ALA A 344 4.04 7.47 1.28
C ALA A 344 5.40 7.58 2.00
N SER A 345 6.10 8.70 1.78
CA SER A 345 7.47 8.89 2.30
C SER A 345 7.49 9.30 3.77
N ALA A 346 8.66 9.19 4.40
CA ALA A 346 8.87 9.67 5.78
C ALA A 346 8.58 11.17 5.94
N MET A 347 8.95 11.98 4.94
CA MET A 347 8.61 13.41 4.92
C MET A 347 7.09 13.66 4.95
N SER A 348 6.30 12.84 4.25
CA SER A 348 4.84 12.95 4.31
C SER A 348 4.31 12.54 5.70
N LEU A 349 4.86 11.47 6.30
CA LEU A 349 4.49 11.04 7.65
C LEU A 349 4.71 12.17 8.66
N VAL A 350 5.86 12.85 8.61
CA VAL A 350 6.16 13.99 9.51
C VAL A 350 5.21 15.16 9.28
N GLY A 351 4.88 15.47 8.02
CA GLY A 351 3.92 16.52 7.67
C GLY A 351 2.53 16.24 8.25
N TYR A 352 2.00 15.02 8.05
CA TYR A 352 0.69 14.63 8.60
C TYR A 352 0.70 14.50 10.12
N ALA A 353 1.78 13.99 10.72
CA ALA A 353 1.95 13.95 12.18
C ALA A 353 1.88 15.35 12.80
N THR A 354 2.56 16.30 12.20
CA THR A 354 2.52 17.71 12.64
C THR A 354 1.12 18.30 12.44
N SER A 355 0.44 17.96 11.34
CA SER A 355 -0.92 18.44 11.07
C SER A 355 -1.96 17.90 12.04
N PHE A 356 -1.90 16.61 12.42
CA PHE A 356 -2.90 15.99 13.29
C PHE A 356 -2.65 16.26 14.77
N PHE A 357 -1.38 16.26 15.20
CA PHE A 357 -1.01 16.31 16.63
C PHE A 357 -0.33 17.62 17.04
N GLY A 358 -0.18 18.58 16.12
CA GLY A 358 0.46 19.88 16.36
C GLY A 358 1.99 19.84 16.28
N SER A 359 2.63 18.73 16.69
CA SER A 359 4.06 18.51 16.50
C SER A 359 4.41 17.03 16.33
N TRP A 360 5.57 16.75 15.71
CA TRP A 360 6.11 15.39 15.60
C TRP A 360 6.20 14.69 16.96
N TYR A 361 6.65 15.39 18.01
CA TYR A 361 6.85 14.79 19.32
C TYR A 361 5.55 14.54 20.08
N GLU A 362 4.50 15.35 19.84
CA GLU A 362 3.16 15.04 20.33
C GLU A 362 2.58 13.82 19.62
N ALA A 363 2.85 13.65 18.32
CA ALA A 363 2.49 12.42 17.60
C ALA A 363 3.24 11.18 18.14
N VAL A 364 4.54 11.31 18.46
CA VAL A 364 5.33 10.24 19.11
C VAL A 364 4.74 9.88 20.48
N ARG A 365 4.35 10.89 21.28
CA ARG A 365 3.67 10.68 22.56
C ARG A 365 2.32 9.98 22.37
N ALA A 366 1.51 10.42 21.40
CA ALA A 366 0.23 9.82 21.06
C ALA A 366 0.38 8.37 20.54
N ALA A 367 1.52 8.04 19.93
CA ALA A 367 1.85 6.68 19.53
C ALA A 367 2.17 5.76 20.72
N GLY A 368 2.27 6.30 21.95
CA GLY A 368 2.60 5.58 23.17
C GLY A 368 4.10 5.46 23.45
N ILE A 369 4.92 6.28 22.80
CA ILE A 369 6.38 6.28 22.92
C ILE A 369 6.81 7.53 23.69
N ASP A 370 7.71 7.38 24.68
CA ASP A 370 8.27 8.54 25.40
C ASP A 370 9.10 9.40 24.43
N PRO A 371 8.73 10.66 24.16
CA PRO A 371 9.47 11.51 23.25
C PRO A 371 10.75 12.10 23.89
N ALA A 372 10.94 12.01 25.22
CA ALA A 372 12.06 12.66 25.91
C ALA A 372 13.46 12.27 25.36
N PRO A 373 13.73 11.01 24.98
CA PRO A 373 14.99 10.61 24.35
C PRO A 373 15.22 11.20 22.95
N TYR A 374 14.15 11.66 22.28
CA TYR A 374 14.17 12.11 20.88
C TYR A 374 13.96 13.62 20.72
N GLN A 375 13.40 14.30 21.72
CA GLN A 375 13.22 15.76 21.71
C GLN A 375 14.55 16.52 21.81
N VAL A 376 15.61 15.83 22.24
CA VAL A 376 16.81 16.46 22.75
C VAL A 376 18.02 16.02 21.93
N ARG A 377 18.07 16.48 20.67
CA ARG A 377 19.30 16.30 19.89
C ARG A 377 20.43 17.19 20.44
N ASP A 378 20.06 18.35 21.02
CA ASP A 378 20.98 19.44 21.34
C ASP A 378 21.16 19.82 22.83
N ARG A 379 20.47 19.22 23.83
CA ARG A 379 20.87 19.50 25.25
C ARG A 379 22.21 18.85 25.63
N TYR A 380 22.86 18.16 24.69
CA TYR A 380 24.25 17.78 24.92
C TYR A 380 25.12 19.04 25.06
N TRP A 381 24.87 20.06 24.23
CA TRP A 381 25.59 21.32 24.34
C TRP A 381 24.99 22.21 25.40
N SER A 382 25.86 22.78 26.22
CA SER A 382 25.54 23.87 27.14
C SER A 382 26.51 25.02 26.88
N ARG A 383 26.19 26.24 27.34
CA ARG A 383 27.10 27.39 27.19
C ARG A 383 28.46 27.09 27.84
N GLU A 384 28.45 26.47 29.01
CA GLU A 384 29.63 26.10 29.79
C GLU A 384 30.49 25.08 29.05
N LEU A 385 29.85 24.12 28.39
CA LEU A 385 30.54 23.08 27.64
C LEU A 385 31.17 23.62 26.35
N VAL A 386 30.47 24.49 25.61
CA VAL A 386 31.04 25.17 24.44
C VAL A 386 32.28 25.98 24.86
N VAL A 387 32.18 26.73 25.96
CA VAL A 387 33.32 27.49 26.52
C VAL A 387 34.48 26.57 26.89
N ARG A 388 34.22 25.46 27.59
CA ARG A 388 35.24 24.48 27.98
C ARG A 388 35.98 23.91 26.76
N VAL A 389 35.24 23.59 25.69
CA VAL A 389 35.84 23.11 24.44
C VAL A 389 36.76 24.17 23.81
N ILE A 390 36.30 25.42 23.74
CA ILE A 390 37.11 26.53 23.19
C ILE A 390 38.39 26.72 24.01
N GLN A 391 38.30 26.69 25.34
CA GLN A 391 39.44 26.83 26.24
C GLN A 391 40.47 25.71 26.04
N GLU A 392 40.01 24.46 25.91
CA GLU A 392 40.91 23.32 25.69
C GLU A 392 41.58 23.39 24.31
N LEU A 393 40.84 23.77 23.27
CA LEU A 393 41.42 23.99 21.94
C LEU A 393 42.43 25.14 21.96
N ALA A 394 42.17 26.22 22.70
CA ALA A 394 43.11 27.33 22.87
C ALA A 394 44.40 26.87 23.57
N ARG A 395 44.27 26.08 24.65
CA ARG A 395 45.39 25.52 25.42
C ARG A 395 46.29 24.61 24.58
N LEU A 396 45.70 23.89 23.63
CA LEU A 396 46.42 23.05 22.66
C LEU A 396 46.96 23.83 21.45
N GLU A 397 46.87 25.17 21.48
CA GLU A 397 47.25 26.07 20.38
C GLU A 397 46.56 25.73 19.05
N TYR A 398 45.36 25.17 19.13
CA TYR A 398 44.56 24.81 17.96
C TYR A 398 43.94 26.05 17.31
N PRO A 399 43.83 26.12 15.97
CA PRO A 399 43.20 27.27 15.33
C PRO A 399 41.71 27.37 15.70
N LEU A 400 41.34 28.40 16.46
CA LEU A 400 39.96 28.67 16.91
C LEU A 400 39.11 29.42 15.88
N ASN A 401 39.59 29.53 14.65
CA ASN A 401 38.84 30.21 13.62
C ASN A 401 37.61 29.38 13.23
N ALA A 402 36.44 30.02 13.18
CA ALA A 402 35.19 29.32 12.89
C ALA A 402 35.23 28.60 11.53
N PHE A 403 35.81 29.22 10.50
CA PHE A 403 35.92 28.60 9.18
C PHE A 403 36.85 27.38 9.19
N HIS A 404 37.97 27.46 9.91
CA HIS A 404 38.88 26.33 10.07
C HIS A 404 38.16 25.17 10.77
N LEU A 405 37.56 25.41 11.94
CA LEU A 405 36.82 24.40 12.70
C LEU A 405 35.65 23.79 11.90
N MET A 406 34.95 24.57 11.06
CA MET A 406 33.86 24.04 10.23
C MET A 406 34.33 23.06 9.15
N LYS A 407 35.55 23.24 8.61
CA LYS A 407 36.12 22.40 7.56
C LYS A 407 36.93 21.24 8.09
N ASP A 408 37.36 21.35 9.34
CA ASP A 408 38.26 20.40 9.96
C ASP A 408 37.52 19.14 10.45
N ASN A 409 37.89 18.02 9.81
CA ASN A 409 37.42 16.68 10.16
C ASN A 409 38.57 15.80 10.67
N SER A 410 39.70 16.40 11.08
CA SER A 410 40.87 15.65 11.56
C SER A 410 40.54 14.79 12.78
N LEU A 411 41.21 13.63 12.89
CA LEU A 411 41.08 12.75 14.06
C LEU A 411 41.50 13.47 15.34
N PHE A 412 42.48 14.37 15.25
CA PHE A 412 42.92 15.19 16.38
C PHE A 412 41.77 16.01 16.96
N LEU A 413 41.07 16.80 16.13
CA LEU A 413 39.95 17.62 16.59
C LEU A 413 38.81 16.74 17.14
N GLN A 414 38.51 15.62 16.47
CA GLN A 414 37.50 14.68 16.94
C GLN A 414 37.86 14.06 18.28
N ASP A 415 39.12 13.75 18.54
CA ASP A 415 39.60 13.16 19.80
C ASP A 415 39.57 14.17 20.95
N VAL A 416 39.94 15.43 20.70
CA VAL A 416 39.80 16.52 21.68
C VAL A 416 38.33 16.71 22.03
N LEU A 417 37.48 16.81 21.01
CA LEU A 417 36.04 16.94 21.21
C LEU A 417 35.49 15.73 21.96
N PHE A 418 35.83 14.50 21.59
CA PHE A 418 35.38 13.29 22.28
C PHE A 418 35.80 13.26 23.75
N ARG A 419 37.03 13.69 24.08
CA ARG A 419 37.51 13.71 25.47
C ARG A 419 36.69 14.62 26.37
N ILE A 420 36.30 15.79 25.85
CA ILE A 420 35.51 16.77 26.61
C ILE A 420 34.03 16.40 26.59
N THR A 421 33.57 15.85 25.46
CA THR A 421 32.16 15.69 25.18
C THR A 421 31.58 14.29 25.38
N GLY A 422 32.43 13.28 25.46
CA GLY A 422 32.04 11.89 25.37
C GLY A 422 31.46 11.49 23.99
N ARG A 423 31.53 12.36 22.97
CA ARG A 423 30.94 12.11 21.63
C ARG A 423 31.93 12.42 20.52
N ARG A 424 31.99 11.55 19.51
CA ARG A 424 32.77 11.83 18.29
C ARG A 424 31.97 12.78 17.42
N ILE A 425 32.39 14.03 17.42
CA ILE A 425 31.75 15.14 16.70
C ILE A 425 32.81 15.88 15.89
N VAL A 426 32.38 16.55 14.82
CA VAL A 426 33.26 17.38 13.97
C VAL A 426 33.15 18.84 14.37
N GLY A 427 34.11 19.68 13.97
CA GLY A 427 34.13 21.08 14.40
C GLY A 427 32.91 21.89 13.94
N ARG A 428 32.24 21.49 12.84
CA ARG A 428 30.95 22.07 12.44
C ARG A 428 29.89 21.97 13.55
N ASN A 429 29.85 20.87 14.31
CA ASN A 429 28.88 20.71 15.41
C ASN A 429 29.14 21.70 16.55
N LEU A 430 30.43 21.97 16.87
CA LEU A 430 30.81 22.97 17.87
C LEU A 430 30.36 24.38 17.44
N ILE A 431 30.56 24.73 16.17
CA ILE A 431 30.13 26.04 15.64
C ILE A 431 28.60 26.17 15.65
N SER A 432 27.88 25.10 15.28
CA SER A 432 26.42 25.07 15.38
C SER A 432 25.96 25.26 16.83
N ALA A 433 26.60 24.58 17.78
CA ALA A 433 26.30 24.72 19.20
C ALA A 433 26.53 26.15 19.71
N ALA A 434 27.66 26.77 19.34
CA ALA A 434 27.92 28.16 19.69
C ALA A 434 26.86 29.10 19.09
N ASN A 435 26.46 28.88 17.83
CA ASN A 435 25.40 29.67 17.20
C ASN A 435 24.06 29.54 17.91
N THR A 436 23.71 28.36 18.41
CA THR A 436 22.46 28.13 19.15
C THR A 436 22.51 28.76 20.54
N HIS A 437 23.57 28.52 21.31
CA HIS A 437 23.62 28.90 22.73
C HIS A 437 24.07 30.34 23.01
N PHE A 438 24.73 30.99 22.04
CA PHE A 438 25.20 32.39 22.13
C PHE A 438 24.47 33.31 21.15
N LEU A 439 23.37 32.85 20.55
CA LEU A 439 22.51 33.70 19.71
C LEU A 439 22.04 34.97 20.45
N PRO A 440 21.62 34.91 21.74
CA PRO A 440 21.15 36.08 22.47
C PRO A 440 22.24 37.12 22.75
N ASP A 441 23.53 36.72 22.73
CA ASP A 441 24.65 37.61 23.03
C ASP A 441 25.20 38.32 21.79
N ARG A 442 24.58 38.14 20.62
CA ARG A 442 24.98 38.84 19.41
C ARG A 442 24.75 40.34 19.56
N VAL A 443 25.81 41.12 19.40
CA VAL A 443 25.71 42.58 19.41
C VAL A 443 25.62 43.09 17.99
N VAL A 444 24.49 43.72 17.66
CA VAL A 444 24.27 44.43 16.39
C VAL A 444 24.24 45.93 16.68
N ARG A 445 25.11 46.71 16.02
CA ARG A 445 25.16 48.17 16.16
C ARG A 445 24.97 48.82 14.80
N ALA A 446 23.99 49.72 14.67
CA ALA A 446 23.64 50.38 13.41
C ALA A 446 23.41 49.39 12.24
N GLY A 447 22.73 48.28 12.51
CA GLY A 447 22.44 47.25 11.49
C GLY A 447 23.65 46.40 11.05
N ARG A 448 24.85 46.65 11.58
CA ARG A 448 26.04 45.80 11.35
C ARG A 448 26.28 44.89 12.55
N LEU A 449 26.56 43.62 12.27
CA LEU A 449 26.93 42.64 13.29
C LEU A 449 28.33 43.02 13.83
N VAL A 450 28.39 43.42 15.09
CA VAL A 450 29.64 43.81 15.77
C VAL A 450 30.28 42.61 16.45
N LEU A 451 29.47 41.72 17.03
CA LEU A 451 29.91 40.48 17.67
C LEU A 451 29.04 39.33 17.17
N SER A 452 29.67 38.35 16.52
CA SER A 452 29.00 37.09 16.17
C SER A 452 28.78 36.22 17.41
N SER A 453 27.91 35.21 17.31
CA SER A 453 27.73 34.22 18.39
C SER A 453 29.02 33.45 18.70
N TRP A 454 29.88 33.26 17.71
CA TRP A 454 31.22 32.69 17.93
C TRP A 454 32.13 33.66 18.68
N ASP A 455 32.11 34.95 18.35
CA ASP A 455 32.91 35.96 19.07
C ASP A 455 32.48 36.09 20.53
N ALA A 456 31.17 36.01 20.81
CA ALA A 456 30.65 35.96 22.18
C ALA A 456 31.15 34.72 22.94
N ALA A 457 31.14 33.55 22.29
CA ALA A 457 31.67 32.32 22.88
C ALA A 457 33.19 32.39 23.13
N LEU A 458 33.97 32.94 22.19
CA LEU A 458 35.41 33.20 22.36
C LEU A 458 35.68 34.14 23.53
N THR A 459 34.93 35.25 23.61
CA THR A 459 35.06 36.23 24.69
C THR A 459 34.79 35.59 26.05
N LEU A 460 33.70 34.79 26.17
CA LEU A 460 33.38 34.09 27.41
C LEU A 460 34.42 33.01 27.76
N ALA A 461 35.09 32.45 26.76
CA ALA A 461 36.22 31.53 26.94
C ALA A 461 37.56 32.22 27.25
N GLY A 462 37.58 33.56 27.40
CA GLY A 462 38.79 34.32 27.67
C GLY A 462 39.73 34.47 26.46
N GLN A 463 39.20 34.29 25.25
CA GLN A 463 39.93 34.46 23.99
C GLN A 463 39.51 35.76 23.32
N ASP A 464 40.46 36.59 22.90
CA ASP A 464 40.15 37.81 22.14
C ASP A 464 39.77 37.44 20.69
N PRO A 465 38.52 37.68 20.24
CA PRO A 465 38.10 37.37 18.88
C PRO A 465 38.91 38.09 17.80
N VAL A 466 39.43 39.29 18.09
CA VAL A 466 40.26 40.06 17.14
C VAL A 466 41.61 39.39 16.94
N GLU A 467 42.27 38.96 18.02
CA GLU A 467 43.54 38.24 17.94
C GLU A 467 43.39 36.87 17.28
N VAL A 468 42.30 36.14 17.55
CA VAL A 468 41.99 34.87 16.87
C VAL A 468 41.86 35.07 15.35
N ARG A 469 41.26 36.19 14.90
CA ARG A 469 41.18 36.55 13.47
C ARG A 469 42.53 36.97 12.89
N LYS A 470 43.34 37.76 13.61
CA LYS A 470 44.67 38.18 13.12
C LYS A 470 45.60 36.99 12.87
N LYS A 471 45.58 35.99 13.77
CA LYS A 471 46.37 34.75 13.61
C LYS A 471 46.02 33.97 12.33
N GLN A 472 44.82 34.14 11.77
CA GLN A 472 44.42 33.53 10.50
C GLN A 472 45.19 34.12 9.32
N HIS A 473 45.29 35.46 9.25
CA HIS A 473 45.91 36.15 8.13
C HIS A 473 47.42 35.88 8.05
N HIS A 474 48.10 35.70 9.18
CA HIS A 474 49.52 35.35 9.18
C HIS A 474 49.79 33.91 8.70
N ARG A 475 48.90 32.95 8.96
CA ARG A 475 49.09 31.56 8.47
C ARG A 475 48.72 31.38 7.01
N GLN A 476 47.65 32.02 6.50
CA GLN A 476 47.36 31.97 5.06
C GLN A 476 48.48 32.63 4.24
N SER A 477 49.01 33.76 4.71
CA SER A 477 50.14 34.46 4.06
C SER A 477 51.45 33.65 3.99
N LEU A 478 51.65 32.65 4.85
CA LEU A 478 52.87 31.83 4.88
C LEU A 478 52.78 30.57 4.03
N PHE A 479 51.56 30.12 3.68
CA PHE A 479 51.33 28.94 2.84
C PHE A 479 50.88 29.28 1.41
N ASP A 480 50.65 30.56 1.09
CA ASP A 480 50.39 31.07 -0.27
C ASP A 480 51.67 31.63 -0.95
N LEU A 481 52.87 31.32 -0.45
CA LEU A 481 54.12 31.67 -1.14
C LEU A 481 54.40 30.63 -2.24
N ASP A 482 54.12 30.99 -3.50
CA ASP A 482 54.55 30.21 -4.66
C ASP A 482 56.08 30.02 -4.61
N THR A 483 56.52 28.78 -4.43
CA THR A 483 57.92 28.39 -4.56
C THR A 483 58.19 27.94 -5.98
N HIS A 484 59.17 28.53 -6.65
CA HIS A 484 59.69 28.03 -7.92
C HIS A 484 61.15 27.63 -7.76
N THR A 485 61.55 26.57 -8.45
CA THR A 485 62.91 26.03 -8.39
C THR A 485 63.58 26.27 -9.72
N ASP A 486 64.62 27.11 -9.71
CA ASP A 486 65.38 27.42 -10.91
C ASP A 486 66.67 26.63 -10.98
N ARG A 487 67.06 26.34 -12.21
CA ARG A 487 68.30 25.64 -12.54
C ARG A 487 69.38 26.67 -12.84
N ILE A 488 70.34 26.81 -11.93
CA ILE A 488 71.46 27.73 -12.07
C ILE A 488 72.69 26.92 -12.44
N GLN A 489 73.38 27.31 -13.50
CA GLN A 489 74.65 26.70 -13.88
C GLN A 489 75.77 27.40 -13.10
N THR A 490 76.53 26.64 -12.32
CA THR A 490 77.67 27.17 -11.56
C THR A 490 78.86 27.39 -12.47
N ASP A 491 79.78 28.28 -12.09
CA ASP A 491 80.91 28.71 -12.92
C ASP A 491 81.87 27.57 -13.32
N ASP A 492 81.81 26.43 -12.62
CA ASP A 492 82.53 25.19 -12.93
C ASP A 492 81.79 24.27 -13.93
N GLY A 493 80.66 24.72 -14.47
CA GLY A 493 79.81 23.96 -15.39
C GLY A 493 78.83 23.01 -14.69
N GLY A 494 78.84 22.94 -13.36
CA GLY A 494 77.87 22.19 -12.56
C GLY A 494 76.46 22.77 -12.66
N ILE A 495 75.46 21.97 -12.33
CA ILE A 495 74.07 22.39 -12.32
C ILE A 495 73.55 22.30 -10.88
N GLN A 496 73.07 23.42 -10.35
CA GLN A 496 72.48 23.49 -9.02
C GLN A 496 71.04 24.00 -9.12
N TYR A 497 70.14 23.35 -8.39
CA TYR A 497 68.73 23.75 -8.33
C TYR A 497 68.53 24.56 -7.05
N VAL A 498 68.06 25.80 -7.20
CA VAL A 498 67.82 26.71 -6.09
C VAL A 498 66.32 27.05 -6.05
N THR A 499 65.68 26.78 -4.92
CA THR A 499 64.26 27.08 -4.72
C THR A 499 64.11 28.46 -4.09
N PHE A 500 63.45 29.37 -4.79
CA PHE A 500 63.18 30.72 -4.33
C PHE A 500 61.77 30.82 -3.73
N LEU A 501 61.64 31.61 -2.65
CA LEU A 501 60.37 31.88 -1.98
C LEU A 501 59.77 33.19 -2.53
N GLY A 502 58.66 33.08 -3.25
CA GLY A 502 57.95 34.21 -3.88
C GLY A 502 58.10 34.23 -5.40
N LYS A 503 57.10 34.80 -6.10
CA LYS A 503 57.15 34.96 -7.57
C LYS A 503 58.26 35.94 -7.95
N ALA A 504 59.14 35.56 -8.87
CA ALA A 504 59.91 36.53 -9.64
C ALA A 504 58.90 37.50 -10.28
N GLN A 505 59.10 38.82 -10.10
CA GLN A 505 58.25 39.79 -10.79
C GLN A 505 58.46 39.62 -12.28
N ALA A 506 57.48 39.01 -12.96
CA ALA A 506 57.47 38.90 -14.41
C ALA A 506 57.65 40.31 -14.99
N THR A 507 58.57 40.42 -15.94
CA THR A 507 58.76 41.66 -16.67
C THR A 507 57.45 42.03 -17.37
N PRO A 508 57.14 43.33 -17.56
CA PRO A 508 55.92 43.75 -18.25
C PRO A 508 55.71 43.07 -19.62
N GLU A 509 56.81 42.72 -20.28
CA GLU A 509 56.84 42.01 -21.56
C GLU A 509 56.46 40.53 -21.42
N GLU A 510 56.90 39.84 -20.36
CA GLU A 510 56.46 38.48 -20.04
C GLU A 510 54.98 38.43 -19.66
N ILE A 511 54.48 39.43 -18.93
CA ILE A 511 53.05 39.54 -18.59
C ILE A 511 52.19 39.76 -19.86
N MET A 512 52.71 40.51 -20.84
CA MET A 512 52.04 40.67 -22.14
C MET A 512 52.07 39.37 -22.95
N LEU A 513 53.21 38.67 -22.98
CA LEU A 513 53.35 37.42 -23.73
C LEU A 513 52.51 36.27 -23.12
N GLU A 514 52.40 36.22 -21.79
CA GLU A 514 51.55 35.25 -21.07
C GLU A 514 50.07 35.51 -21.40
N ARG A 515 49.65 36.78 -21.46
CA ARG A 515 48.29 37.16 -21.88
C ARG A 515 48.00 36.84 -23.34
N GLU A 516 48.96 37.03 -24.24
CA GLU A 516 48.78 36.63 -25.65
C GLU A 516 48.69 35.11 -25.79
N ARG A 517 49.48 34.35 -25.01
CA ARG A 517 49.39 32.88 -24.96
C ARG A 517 48.09 32.37 -24.37
N GLU A 518 47.55 33.01 -23.33
CA GLU A 518 46.24 32.69 -22.77
C GLU A 518 45.11 32.95 -23.77
N VAL A 519 45.17 34.05 -24.52
CA VAL A 519 44.20 34.39 -25.57
C VAL A 519 44.24 33.40 -26.74
N ASP A 520 45.44 32.93 -27.13
CA ASP A 520 45.58 31.91 -28.18
C ASP A 520 45.17 30.52 -27.70
N HIS A 521 45.41 30.16 -26.43
CA HIS A 521 44.94 28.91 -25.84
C HIS A 521 43.41 28.88 -25.70
N GLU A 522 42.78 30.01 -25.36
CA GLU A 522 41.31 30.14 -25.33
C GLU A 522 40.70 30.05 -26.74
N ARG A 523 41.38 30.57 -27.78
CA ARG A 523 40.94 30.46 -29.18
C ARG A 523 41.08 29.04 -29.74
N LEU A 524 42.18 28.34 -29.44
CA LEU A 524 42.38 26.93 -29.83
C LEU A 524 41.45 25.98 -29.06
N GLY A 525 41.23 26.23 -27.77
CA GLY A 525 40.26 25.49 -26.97
C GLY A 525 38.82 25.69 -27.46
N SER A 526 38.45 26.91 -27.86
CA SER A 526 37.10 27.20 -28.37
C SER A 526 36.82 26.55 -29.73
N LYS A 527 37.81 26.49 -30.62
CA LYS A 527 37.67 25.82 -31.94
C LYS A 527 37.62 24.29 -31.79
N GLN A 528 38.44 23.72 -30.91
CA GLN A 528 38.43 22.28 -30.63
C GLN A 528 37.16 21.84 -29.89
N VAL A 529 36.58 22.69 -29.03
CA VAL A 529 35.26 22.47 -28.41
C VAL A 529 34.14 22.60 -29.43
N LEU A 530 34.22 23.53 -30.39
CA LEU A 530 33.22 23.67 -31.46
C LEU A 530 33.26 22.50 -32.47
N ASP A 531 34.44 22.01 -32.83
CA ASP A 531 34.58 20.83 -33.69
C ASP A 531 34.17 19.54 -32.93
N GLN A 532 34.49 19.43 -31.63
CA GLN A 532 33.96 18.35 -30.77
C GLN A 532 32.46 18.46 -30.53
N MET A 533 31.86 19.66 -30.52
CA MET A 533 30.40 19.85 -30.44
C MET A 533 29.71 19.51 -31.76
N ARG A 534 30.34 19.80 -32.90
CA ARG A 534 29.85 19.43 -34.23
C ARG A 534 29.86 17.91 -34.44
N ASP A 535 30.89 17.22 -33.95
CA ASP A 535 30.98 15.75 -33.97
C ASP A 535 30.18 15.07 -32.83
N ARG A 536 29.71 15.83 -31.82
CA ARG A 536 28.84 15.37 -30.71
C ARG A 536 27.36 15.73 -30.88
N LEU A 537 26.90 16.04 -32.08
CA LEU A 537 25.46 15.96 -32.39
C LEU A 537 25.03 14.48 -32.36
N GLU A 538 24.77 14.00 -31.14
CA GLU A 538 24.46 12.61 -30.81
C GLU A 538 23.09 12.17 -31.36
N VAL A 539 22.93 10.85 -31.51
CA VAL A 539 21.66 10.12 -31.80
C VAL A 539 20.48 10.64 -30.97
N SER A 540 20.74 11.17 -29.77
CA SER A 540 19.76 11.85 -28.92
C SER A 540 19.07 13.02 -29.61
N ASP A 541 19.82 13.91 -30.28
CA ASP A 541 19.23 15.10 -30.89
C ASP A 541 18.51 14.75 -32.21
N ARG A 542 18.95 13.68 -32.88
CA ARG A 542 18.24 13.11 -34.04
C ARG A 542 16.90 12.49 -33.65
N GLN A 543 16.86 11.70 -32.56
CA GLN A 543 15.63 11.13 -32.02
C GLN A 543 14.66 12.22 -31.54
N LYS A 544 15.19 13.27 -30.92
CA LYS A 544 14.40 14.44 -30.50
C LYS A 544 13.76 15.17 -31.69
N VAL A 545 14.49 15.31 -32.80
CA VAL A 545 13.97 15.89 -34.04
C VAL A 545 12.94 14.95 -34.69
N GLU A 546 13.19 13.64 -34.73
CA GLU A 546 12.23 12.64 -35.23
C GLU A 546 10.93 12.62 -34.41
N ASP A 547 11.01 12.62 -33.08
CA ASP A 547 9.84 12.66 -32.19
C ASP A 547 9.02 13.96 -32.36
N LEU A 548 9.71 15.08 -32.67
CA LEU A 548 9.07 16.36 -32.96
C LEU A 548 8.38 16.33 -34.33
N LEU A 549 9.04 15.80 -35.37
CA LEU A 549 8.50 15.67 -36.72
C LEU A 549 7.31 14.70 -36.76
N ASP A 550 7.34 13.60 -36.01
CA ASP A 550 6.22 12.67 -35.86
C ASP A 550 5.02 13.36 -35.18
N TYR A 551 5.24 14.15 -34.13
CA TYR A 551 4.20 14.92 -33.47
C TYR A 551 3.58 15.98 -34.40
N LEU A 552 4.41 16.66 -35.21
CA LEU A 552 3.96 17.64 -36.19
C LEU A 552 3.23 17.00 -37.37
N SER A 553 3.60 15.78 -37.77
CA SER A 553 2.88 15.03 -38.82
C SER A 553 1.47 14.64 -38.40
N LEU A 554 1.23 14.48 -37.09
CA LEU A 554 -0.06 14.13 -36.51
C LEU A 554 -0.99 15.33 -36.28
N HIS A 555 -0.47 16.56 -36.35
CA HIS A 555 -1.22 17.78 -36.03
C HIS A 555 -1.09 18.81 -37.16
N GLU A 556 -2.17 18.98 -37.94
CA GLU A 556 -2.19 19.72 -39.22
C GLU A 556 -1.79 21.21 -39.15
N SER A 557 -1.68 21.84 -37.97
CA SER A 557 -1.06 23.18 -37.84
C SER A 557 -0.53 23.47 -36.43
N LEU A 558 0.58 24.21 -36.37
CA LEU A 558 1.24 24.69 -35.15
C LEU A 558 0.71 26.05 -34.66
N ASP A 559 -0.31 26.61 -35.32
CA ASP A 559 -0.69 28.02 -35.16
C ASP A 559 -1.36 28.37 -33.82
N SER A 560 -1.53 27.40 -32.92
CA SER A 560 -2.10 27.63 -31.59
C SER A 560 -1.02 27.59 -30.49
N LEU A 561 -0.91 28.69 -29.75
CA LEU A 561 -0.09 28.84 -28.52
C LEU A 561 -0.38 27.77 -27.44
N VAL A 562 -1.52 27.09 -27.54
CA VAL A 562 -1.93 26.01 -26.63
C VAL A 562 -1.18 24.72 -26.96
N SER A 563 -1.03 24.38 -28.23
CA SER A 563 -0.40 23.12 -28.69
C SER A 563 1.08 23.04 -28.33
N VAL A 564 1.79 24.17 -28.36
CA VAL A 564 3.23 24.26 -28.03
C VAL A 564 3.46 24.14 -26.53
N ASN A 565 2.62 24.77 -25.70
CA ASN A 565 2.73 24.68 -24.24
C ASN A 565 2.29 23.31 -23.70
N GLU A 566 1.30 22.66 -24.33
CA GLU A 566 0.91 21.30 -23.99
C GLU A 566 2.03 20.30 -24.31
N TRP A 567 2.65 20.42 -25.48
CA TRP A 567 3.79 19.57 -25.84
C TRP A 567 5.00 19.77 -24.91
N MET A 568 5.38 21.03 -24.64
CA MET A 568 6.44 21.34 -23.67
C MET A 568 6.09 20.86 -22.24
N GLY A 569 4.82 20.90 -21.86
CA GLY A 569 4.33 20.41 -20.58
C GLY A 569 4.41 18.88 -20.41
N LEU A 570 4.29 18.14 -21.50
CA LEU A 570 4.38 16.68 -21.55
C LEU A 570 5.84 16.19 -21.50
N ASN A 571 6.78 16.94 -22.08
CA ASN A 571 8.20 16.56 -22.20
C ASN A 571 9.13 17.36 -21.27
N LYS A 572 8.94 17.21 -19.96
CA LYS A 572 9.65 17.94 -18.88
C LYS A 572 11.18 17.72 -18.79
N GLY A 573 11.79 16.99 -19.72
CA GLY A 573 13.24 16.84 -19.84
C GLY A 573 13.90 17.91 -20.73
N TRP A 574 13.11 18.70 -21.43
CA TRP A 574 13.59 19.71 -22.39
C TRP A 574 13.52 21.08 -21.73
N GLN A 575 14.67 21.63 -21.33
CA GLN A 575 14.76 22.99 -20.78
C GLN A 575 15.30 23.92 -21.84
N PHE A 576 14.40 24.62 -22.53
CA PHE A 576 14.76 25.85 -23.25
C PHE A 576 14.77 26.99 -22.23
N LYS A 577 15.83 27.81 -22.25
CA LYS A 577 15.98 28.96 -21.33
C LYS A 577 14.96 30.04 -21.64
N SER A 578 14.45 30.08 -22.87
CA SER A 578 13.40 30.99 -23.30
C SER A 578 12.60 30.42 -24.47
N GLN A 579 11.40 30.96 -24.68
CA GLN A 579 10.58 30.66 -25.86
C GLN A 579 11.29 31.05 -27.16
N GLN A 580 12.10 32.12 -27.14
CA GLN A 580 12.89 32.55 -28.30
C GLN A 580 13.92 31.50 -28.71
N GLU A 581 14.57 30.83 -27.75
CA GLU A 581 15.54 29.76 -28.03
C GLU A 581 14.89 28.55 -28.72
N PHE A 582 13.63 28.25 -28.40
CA PHE A 582 12.86 27.21 -29.10
C PHE A 582 12.46 27.64 -30.52
N MET A 583 12.02 28.89 -30.70
CA MET A 583 11.67 29.41 -32.02
C MET A 583 12.89 29.51 -32.94
N ASP A 584 14.05 29.96 -32.43
CA ASP A 584 15.31 30.01 -33.18
C ASP A 584 15.78 28.60 -33.59
N LEU A 585 15.53 27.57 -32.76
CA LEU A 585 15.82 26.17 -33.12
C LEU A 585 14.92 25.69 -34.27
N LEU A 586 13.63 26.01 -34.23
CA LEU A 586 12.69 25.66 -35.30
C LEU A 586 13.05 26.35 -36.61
N GLU A 587 13.46 27.61 -36.56
CA GLU A 587 13.88 28.38 -37.74
C GLU A 587 15.15 27.80 -38.36
N ARG A 588 16.14 27.43 -37.54
CA ARG A 588 17.36 26.72 -38.00
C ARG A 588 17.08 25.35 -38.60
N LEU A 589 16.14 24.59 -38.04
CA LEU A 589 15.73 23.28 -38.59
C LEU A 589 15.06 23.46 -39.96
N ARG A 590 14.20 24.49 -40.09
CA ARG A 590 13.52 24.83 -41.35
C ARG A 590 14.50 25.28 -42.43
N GLU A 591 15.53 26.02 -42.07
CA GLU A 591 16.62 26.42 -42.98
C GLU A 591 17.56 25.26 -43.35
N SER A 592 17.61 24.19 -42.55
CA SER A 592 18.45 23.01 -42.82
C SER A 592 17.80 21.95 -43.71
N GLU A 593 16.47 22.01 -43.87
CA GLU A 593 15.71 21.16 -44.80
C GLU A 593 15.62 21.73 -46.22
N THR A 594 16.03 22.98 -46.44
CA THR A 594 16.29 23.57 -47.76
C THR A 594 17.75 23.46 -48.13
#